data_AF-A0A109WY47-F1
#
_entry.id   AF-A0A109WY47-F1
#
_cell.length_a   1.000
_cell.length_b   1.000
_cell.length_c   1.000
_cell.angle_alpha   90.00
_cell.angle_beta   90.00
_cell.angle_gamma   90.00
#
_symmetry.space_group_name_H-M   'P 1'
#
loop_
_entity.id
_entity.type
_entity.pdbx_description
1 polymer ?
#
loop_
_entity_poly.entity_id
_entity_poly.type
_entity_poly.pdbx_seq_one_letter_code
_entity_poly.pdbx_strand_id
1 'polypeptide(L)'
;VQVPRHPRPGETVLGSDYATYPGGKGANQAVAAARAGAQVEMWGAVGSDGFGRFLKENLDQNGVDTRHLRELEGPSGIALITVDRAGQNRIVVSPGANGRYTPAHLPPWTAAALVLLQLEIPLATVQAVAEQAFAQGIPVLLNPAPVVPLPGSLLRQVRYLVLNESEAAALAQSPVETPAQAEKVAQALQQQGI
;
A
#
# COMPACT_ATOMS: atom_id res chain seq x y z
N VAL A 1 17.16 -0.74 11.27
CA VAL A 1 18.43 -0.51 12.00
C VAL A 1 18.24 0.62 12.99
N GLN A 2 18.61 0.45 14.25
CA GLN A 2 18.62 1.57 15.21
C GLN A 2 19.91 2.36 15.05
N VAL A 3 19.82 3.69 15.08
CA VAL A 3 20.96 4.61 14.95
C VAL A 3 20.99 5.57 16.13
N PRO A 4 22.16 6.02 16.62
CA PRO A 4 22.22 7.01 17.69
C PRO A 4 21.54 8.33 17.28
N ARG A 5 21.68 8.69 16.01
CA ARG A 5 20.97 9.76 15.31
C ARG A 5 21.02 9.48 13.81
N HIS A 6 20.12 10.11 13.06
CA HIS A 6 20.21 10.04 11.59
C HIS A 6 21.47 10.75 11.08
N PRO A 7 22.16 10.17 10.06
CA PRO A 7 23.35 10.79 9.49
C PRO A 7 23.00 12.07 8.72
N ARG A 8 23.96 13.00 8.66
CA ARG A 8 23.96 14.13 7.73
C ARG A 8 24.51 13.69 6.35
N PRO A 9 24.26 14.44 5.26
CA PRO A 9 24.90 14.16 3.98
C PRO A 9 26.44 14.04 4.12
N GLY A 10 27.02 12.96 3.58
CA GLY A 10 28.46 12.68 3.65
C GLY A 10 28.94 11.99 4.94
N GLU A 11 28.05 11.76 5.91
CA GLU A 11 28.40 11.15 7.18
C GLU A 11 28.13 9.64 7.21
N THR A 12 29.03 8.88 7.86
CA THR A 12 28.82 7.47 8.20
C THR A 12 28.54 7.35 9.70
N VAL A 13 27.47 6.64 10.06
CA VAL A 13 27.08 6.38 11.46
C VAL A 13 27.00 4.88 11.69
N LEU A 14 27.58 4.39 12.79
CA LEU A 14 27.43 3.00 13.21
C LEU A 14 26.05 2.79 13.83
N GLY A 15 25.32 1.79 13.33
CA GLY A 15 24.01 1.38 13.83
C GLY A 15 24.06 0.08 14.63
N SER A 16 22.90 -0.34 15.13
CA SER A 16 22.68 -1.67 15.70
C SER A 16 22.71 -2.75 14.62
N ASP A 17 22.52 -4.00 15.05
CA ASP A 17 22.16 -5.10 14.14
C ASP A 17 20.96 -4.70 13.27
N TYR A 18 20.97 -5.21 12.05
CA TYR A 18 19.83 -5.11 11.15
C TYR A 18 18.92 -6.32 11.31
N ALA A 19 17.65 -6.12 11.02
CA ALA A 19 16.66 -7.19 10.96
C ALA A 19 15.78 -6.95 9.74
N THR A 20 15.29 -8.04 9.16
CA THR A 20 14.38 -8.03 8.01
C THR A 20 13.02 -8.56 8.46
N TYR A 21 11.97 -7.82 8.12
CA TYR A 21 10.59 -8.19 8.42
C TYR A 21 9.77 -8.15 7.14
N PRO A 22 8.76 -9.03 6.99
CA PRO A 22 7.82 -8.91 5.89
C PRO A 22 7.05 -7.60 6.03
N GLY A 23 6.76 -6.94 4.91
CA GLY A 23 6.09 -5.64 4.89
C GLY A 23 5.41 -5.35 3.55
N GLY A 24 5.08 -4.08 3.33
CA GLY A 24 4.28 -3.60 2.21
C GLY A 24 2.81 -3.44 2.60
N LYS A 25 2.19 -2.31 2.22
CA LYS A 25 0.82 -1.97 2.63
C LYS A 25 -0.18 -3.03 2.19
N GLY A 26 -0.11 -3.47 0.94
CA GLY A 26 -0.99 -4.50 0.40
C GLY A 26 -0.87 -5.82 1.16
N ALA A 27 0.35 -6.28 1.43
CA ALA A 27 0.59 -7.51 2.20
C ALA A 27 0.08 -7.39 3.64
N ASN A 28 0.36 -6.27 4.32
CA ASN A 28 -0.10 -6.04 5.69
C ASN A 28 -1.63 -6.01 5.78
N GLN A 29 -2.29 -5.36 4.83
CA GLN A 29 -3.75 -5.30 4.74
C GLN A 29 -4.36 -6.68 4.45
N ALA A 30 -3.78 -7.45 3.54
CA ALA A 30 -4.21 -8.81 3.23
C ALA A 30 -4.12 -9.74 4.44
N VAL A 31 -2.97 -9.71 5.16
CA VAL A 31 -2.78 -10.49 6.39
C VAL A 31 -3.76 -10.05 7.48
N ALA A 32 -3.99 -8.75 7.65
CA ALA A 32 -4.95 -8.24 8.63
C ALA A 32 -6.37 -8.72 8.32
N ALA A 33 -6.81 -8.66 7.07
CA ALA A 33 -8.12 -9.14 6.64
C ALA A 33 -8.27 -10.66 6.83
N ALA A 34 -7.25 -11.45 6.46
CA ALA A 34 -7.27 -12.90 6.63
C ALA A 34 -7.34 -13.30 8.12
N ARG A 35 -6.54 -12.65 8.98
CA ARG A 35 -6.59 -12.86 10.43
C ARG A 35 -7.91 -12.43 11.06
N ALA A 36 -8.63 -11.48 10.46
CA ALA A 36 -9.98 -11.10 10.85
C ALA A 36 -11.07 -12.09 10.36
N GLY A 37 -10.69 -13.14 9.63
CA GLY A 37 -11.59 -14.21 9.18
C GLY A 37 -12.09 -14.06 7.73
N ALA A 38 -11.59 -13.08 6.97
CA ALA A 38 -11.94 -12.96 5.56
C ALA A 38 -11.21 -14.02 4.70
N GLN A 39 -11.85 -14.43 3.60
CA GLN A 39 -11.15 -15.12 2.52
C GLN A 39 -10.45 -14.06 1.66
N VAL A 40 -9.12 -14.12 1.57
CA VAL A 40 -8.32 -13.07 0.94
C VAL A 40 -7.51 -13.67 -0.20
N GLU A 41 -7.67 -13.08 -1.37
CA GLU A 41 -6.81 -13.31 -2.54
C GLU A 41 -5.94 -12.07 -2.77
N MET A 42 -4.63 -12.27 -2.92
CA MET A 42 -3.68 -11.17 -3.10
C MET A 42 -3.26 -11.05 -4.56
N TRP A 43 -3.47 -9.87 -5.14
CA TRP A 43 -2.95 -9.48 -6.45
C TRP A 43 -1.79 -8.51 -6.27
N GLY A 44 -0.68 -8.78 -6.94
CA GLY A 44 0.52 -7.97 -6.81
C GLY A 44 1.74 -8.67 -7.41
N ALA A 45 2.93 -8.17 -7.09
CA ALA A 45 4.17 -8.76 -7.55
C ALA A 45 5.24 -8.81 -6.44
N VAL A 46 5.99 -9.90 -6.44
CA VAL A 46 7.27 -10.05 -5.74
C VAL A 46 8.39 -10.24 -6.76
N GLY A 47 9.63 -10.03 -6.34
CA GLY A 47 10.79 -10.32 -7.16
C GLY A 47 11.09 -11.82 -7.21
N SER A 48 11.95 -12.22 -8.13
CA SER A 48 12.53 -13.57 -8.24
C SER A 48 13.72 -13.77 -7.29
N ASP A 49 13.92 -12.84 -6.36
CA ASP A 49 14.96 -12.87 -5.35
C ASP A 49 14.55 -13.68 -4.10
N GLY A 50 15.48 -13.86 -3.17
CA GLY A 50 15.22 -14.58 -1.92
C GLY A 50 14.10 -13.94 -1.07
N PHE A 51 13.92 -12.61 -1.17
CA PHE A 51 12.83 -11.92 -0.49
C PHE A 51 11.47 -12.26 -1.08
N GLY A 52 11.35 -12.51 -2.38
CA GLY A 52 10.08 -12.85 -2.99
C GLY A 52 9.50 -14.15 -2.43
N ARG A 53 10.35 -15.17 -2.28
CA ARG A 53 9.98 -16.43 -1.61
C ARG A 53 9.57 -16.18 -0.16
N PHE A 54 10.39 -15.46 0.60
CA PHE A 54 10.12 -15.14 2.01
C PHE A 54 8.78 -14.39 2.21
N LEU A 55 8.48 -13.43 1.34
CA LEU A 55 7.23 -12.65 1.39
C LEU A 55 6.00 -13.52 1.04
N LYS A 56 6.13 -14.39 0.03
CA LYS A 56 5.06 -15.32 -0.37
C LYS A 56 4.77 -16.34 0.74
N GLU A 57 5.80 -16.94 1.32
CA GLU A 57 5.66 -17.87 2.45
C GLU A 57 4.97 -17.19 3.66
N ASN A 58 5.31 -15.94 3.96
CA ASN A 58 4.63 -15.19 5.02
C ASN A 58 3.13 -14.97 4.71
N LEU A 59 2.75 -14.68 3.47
CA LEU A 59 1.34 -14.55 3.09
C LEU A 59 0.59 -15.87 3.24
N ASP A 60 1.17 -16.96 2.72
CA ASP A 60 0.58 -18.30 2.78
C ASP A 60 0.37 -18.77 4.24
N GLN A 61 1.37 -18.55 5.12
CA GLN A 61 1.28 -18.87 6.55
C GLN A 61 0.19 -18.07 7.28
N ASN A 62 -0.24 -16.93 6.74
CA ASN A 62 -1.30 -16.11 7.30
C ASN A 62 -2.66 -16.32 6.61
N GLY A 63 -2.80 -17.37 5.79
CA GLY A 63 -4.06 -17.74 5.15
C GLY A 63 -4.47 -16.83 3.99
N VAL A 64 -3.51 -16.10 3.40
CA VAL A 64 -3.74 -15.32 2.18
C VAL A 64 -3.48 -16.19 0.96
N ASP A 65 -4.42 -16.22 0.01
CA ASP A 65 -4.25 -16.92 -1.25
C ASP A 65 -3.34 -16.12 -2.19
N THR A 66 -2.20 -16.73 -2.53
CA THR A 66 -1.14 -16.14 -3.35
C THR A 66 -1.10 -16.68 -4.79
N ARG A 67 -2.11 -17.42 -5.26
CA ARG A 67 -2.14 -18.00 -6.61
C ARG A 67 -1.97 -16.97 -7.72
N HIS A 68 -2.40 -15.73 -7.48
CA HIS A 68 -2.29 -14.61 -8.43
C HIS A 68 -1.20 -13.59 -8.08
N LEU A 69 -0.38 -13.87 -7.07
CA LEU A 69 0.82 -13.09 -6.78
C LEU A 69 1.89 -13.40 -7.83
N ARG A 70 2.27 -12.40 -8.63
CA ARG A 70 3.25 -12.57 -9.70
C ARG A 70 4.66 -12.59 -9.15
N GLU A 71 5.50 -13.42 -9.75
CA GLU A 71 6.95 -13.33 -9.60
C GLU A 71 7.50 -12.61 -10.84
N LEU A 72 8.18 -11.49 -10.64
CA LEU A 72 8.80 -10.72 -11.71
C LEU A 72 10.33 -10.81 -11.62
N GLU A 73 11.00 -10.72 -12.76
CA GLU A 73 12.47 -10.67 -12.78
C GLU A 73 12.99 -9.48 -11.96
N GLY A 74 14.06 -9.70 -11.18
CA GLY A 74 14.71 -8.69 -10.35
C GLY A 74 14.24 -8.66 -8.89
N PRO A 75 14.53 -7.57 -8.16
CA PRO A 75 14.35 -7.54 -6.71
C PRO A 75 12.89 -7.32 -6.29
N SER A 76 12.53 -7.85 -5.13
CA SER A 76 11.32 -7.50 -4.39
C SER A 76 11.38 -6.05 -3.88
N GLY A 77 10.21 -5.48 -3.60
CA GLY A 77 10.15 -4.18 -2.95
C GLY A 77 10.76 -4.23 -1.55
N ILE A 78 11.54 -3.21 -1.18
CA ILE A 78 12.13 -3.09 0.16
C ILE A 78 11.91 -1.69 0.74
N ALA A 79 11.81 -1.62 2.05
CA ALA A 79 11.86 -0.38 2.81
C ALA A 79 13.09 -0.40 3.73
N LEU A 80 13.98 0.56 3.54
CA LEU A 80 15.13 0.78 4.41
C LEU A 80 14.67 1.70 5.54
N ILE A 81 14.58 1.14 6.75
CA ILE A 81 14.07 1.85 7.93
C ILE A 81 15.19 2.03 8.95
N THR A 82 15.54 3.28 9.21
CA THR A 82 16.36 3.67 10.36
C THR A 82 15.50 4.32 11.43
N VAL A 83 15.77 4.01 12.70
CA VAL A 83 15.07 4.61 13.84
C VAL A 83 16.12 5.21 14.77
N ASP A 84 15.98 6.48 15.11
CA ASP A 84 16.90 7.13 16.05
C ASP A 84 16.50 6.92 17.53
N ARG A 85 17.32 7.45 18.46
CA ARG A 85 17.05 7.36 19.90
C ARG A 85 15.78 8.07 20.36
N ALA A 86 15.27 9.02 19.59
CA ALA A 86 14.00 9.69 19.87
C ALA A 86 12.80 8.91 19.34
N GLY A 87 13.03 7.74 18.71
CA GLY A 87 11.99 6.93 18.09
C GLY A 87 11.55 7.43 16.72
N GLN A 88 12.24 8.43 16.15
CA GLN A 88 11.89 8.96 14.82
C GLN A 88 12.41 8.02 13.74
N ASN A 89 11.54 7.62 12.82
CA ASN A 89 11.91 6.80 11.68
C ASN A 89 12.29 7.64 10.45
N ARG A 90 13.20 7.10 9.64
CA ARG A 90 13.39 7.51 8.24
C ARG A 90 13.23 6.28 7.38
N ILE A 91 12.42 6.42 6.34
CA ILE A 91 12.04 5.31 5.47
C ILE A 91 12.42 5.68 4.03
N VAL A 92 13.22 4.84 3.39
CA VAL A 92 13.48 4.91 1.95
C VAL A 92 12.90 3.66 1.32
N VAL A 93 11.98 3.84 0.38
CA VAL A 93 11.33 2.73 -0.31
C VAL A 93 11.97 2.54 -1.68
N SER A 94 12.39 1.31 -1.98
CA SER A 94 12.68 0.86 -3.33
C SER A 94 11.53 -0.03 -3.78
N PRO A 95 10.76 0.36 -4.82
CA PRO A 95 9.52 -0.32 -5.17
C PRO A 95 9.76 -1.74 -5.73
N GLY A 96 10.94 -2.04 -6.28
CA GLY A 96 11.26 -3.36 -6.82
C GLY A 96 10.19 -3.85 -7.80
N ALA A 97 9.80 -5.12 -7.67
CA ALA A 97 8.74 -5.73 -8.47
C ALA A 97 7.38 -5.00 -8.41
N ASN A 98 7.04 -4.38 -7.27
CA ASN A 98 5.78 -3.63 -7.14
C ASN A 98 5.69 -2.50 -8.17
N GLY A 99 6.80 -1.78 -8.41
CA GLY A 99 6.88 -0.70 -9.39
C GLY A 99 6.75 -1.16 -10.84
N ARG A 100 6.86 -2.47 -11.11
CA ARG A 100 6.69 -3.08 -12.44
C ARG A 100 5.36 -3.83 -12.58
N TYR A 101 4.51 -3.84 -11.54
CA TYR A 101 3.21 -4.49 -11.58
C TYR A 101 2.19 -3.64 -12.35
N THR A 102 2.16 -3.81 -13.67
CA THR A 102 1.28 -3.11 -14.63
C THR A 102 -0.07 -3.83 -14.86
N PRO A 103 -1.06 -3.19 -15.53
CA PRO A 103 -2.33 -3.84 -15.89
C PRO A 103 -2.18 -5.15 -16.66
N ALA A 104 -1.11 -5.32 -17.44
CA ALA A 104 -0.85 -6.55 -18.21
C ALA A 104 -0.62 -7.79 -17.32
N HIS A 105 -0.33 -7.60 -16.03
CA HIS A 105 -0.10 -8.69 -15.09
C HIS A 105 -1.37 -9.13 -14.35
N LEU A 106 -2.45 -8.34 -14.46
CA LEU A 106 -3.71 -8.62 -13.77
C LEU A 106 -4.24 -9.99 -14.18
N PRO A 107 -4.69 -10.82 -13.22
CA PRO A 107 -5.30 -12.09 -13.53
C PRO A 107 -6.71 -11.88 -14.12
N PRO A 108 -7.33 -12.95 -14.66
CA PRO A 108 -8.76 -12.95 -14.95
C PRO A 108 -9.54 -12.58 -13.68
N TRP A 109 -10.58 -11.76 -13.85
CA TRP A 109 -11.39 -11.32 -12.71
C TRP A 109 -12.18 -12.47 -12.09
N THR A 110 -12.20 -12.48 -10.77
CA THR A 110 -12.98 -13.40 -9.95
C THR A 110 -14.02 -12.61 -9.17
N ALA A 111 -15.12 -13.26 -8.78
CA ALA A 111 -16.13 -12.61 -7.95
C ALA A 111 -15.53 -12.28 -6.58
N ALA A 112 -15.67 -11.03 -6.14
CA ALA A 112 -15.21 -10.56 -4.84
C ALA A 112 -16.30 -9.73 -4.17
N ALA A 113 -16.38 -9.79 -2.83
CA ALA A 113 -17.29 -8.95 -2.07
C ALA A 113 -16.77 -7.51 -1.91
N LEU A 114 -15.45 -7.32 -2.02
CA LEU A 114 -14.76 -6.04 -1.85
C LEU A 114 -13.41 -6.12 -2.56
N VAL A 115 -13.00 -5.02 -3.20
CA VAL A 115 -11.60 -4.83 -3.64
C VAL A 115 -10.92 -3.83 -2.72
N LEU A 116 -9.75 -4.21 -2.18
CA LEU A 116 -8.92 -3.37 -1.32
C LEU A 116 -7.65 -2.93 -2.04
N LEU A 117 -7.46 -1.61 -2.20
CA LEU A 117 -6.34 -1.01 -2.93
C LEU A 117 -5.53 -0.03 -2.08
N GLN A 118 -4.28 0.15 -2.50
CA GLN A 118 -3.31 1.11 -1.96
C GLN A 118 -2.39 1.62 -3.10
N LEU A 119 -1.47 2.55 -2.83
CA LEU A 119 -0.72 3.28 -3.88
C LEU A 119 0.80 2.97 -3.93
N GLU A 120 1.24 1.82 -3.41
CA GLU A 120 2.61 1.29 -3.56
C GLU A 120 2.82 0.47 -4.85
N ILE A 121 1.83 0.47 -5.75
CA ILE A 121 1.93 -0.06 -7.13
C ILE A 121 1.60 1.05 -8.14
N PRO A 122 1.94 0.90 -9.43
CA PRO A 122 1.61 1.90 -10.45
C PRO A 122 0.14 2.31 -10.44
N LEU A 123 -0.11 3.63 -10.46
CA LEU A 123 -1.47 4.19 -10.44
C LEU A 123 -2.34 3.65 -11.59
N ALA A 124 -1.76 3.43 -12.77
CA ALA A 124 -2.46 2.84 -13.91
C ALA A 124 -3.05 1.45 -13.58
N THR A 125 -2.37 0.65 -12.76
CA THR A 125 -2.86 -0.67 -12.32
C THR A 125 -3.99 -0.50 -11.31
N VAL A 126 -3.86 0.44 -10.37
CA VAL A 126 -4.92 0.77 -9.41
C VAL A 126 -6.19 1.21 -10.14
N GLN A 127 -6.06 2.09 -11.15
CA GLN A 127 -7.17 2.55 -11.97
C GLN A 127 -7.82 1.41 -12.75
N ALA A 128 -7.02 0.55 -13.40
CA ALA A 128 -7.57 -0.59 -14.16
C ALA A 128 -8.39 -1.54 -13.28
N VAL A 129 -7.92 -1.82 -12.06
CA VAL A 129 -8.68 -2.65 -11.11
C VAL A 129 -9.93 -1.93 -10.63
N ALA A 130 -9.85 -0.65 -10.28
CA ALA A 130 -11.01 0.13 -9.82
C ALA A 130 -12.09 0.26 -10.90
N GLU A 131 -11.69 0.50 -12.15
CA GLU A 131 -12.59 0.58 -13.31
C GLU A 131 -13.34 -0.73 -13.52
N GLN A 132 -12.62 -1.86 -13.46
CA GLN A 132 -13.22 -3.16 -13.65
C GLN A 132 -14.10 -3.60 -12.47
N ALA A 133 -13.71 -3.26 -11.23
CA ALA A 133 -14.53 -3.48 -10.04
C ALA A 133 -15.85 -2.71 -10.14
N PHE A 134 -15.76 -1.44 -10.50
CA PHE A 134 -16.91 -0.56 -10.67
C PHE A 134 -17.88 -1.06 -11.76
N ALA A 135 -17.35 -1.51 -12.90
CA ALA A 135 -18.16 -2.08 -13.98
C ALA A 135 -18.92 -3.36 -13.57
N GLN A 136 -18.40 -4.10 -12.58
CA GLN A 136 -19.03 -5.30 -12.02
C GLN A 136 -19.87 -5.02 -10.77
N GLY A 137 -19.97 -3.76 -10.33
CA GLY A 137 -20.69 -3.38 -9.11
C GLY A 137 -20.03 -3.84 -7.81
N ILE A 138 -18.73 -4.16 -7.85
CA ILE A 138 -17.96 -4.58 -6.68
C ILE A 138 -17.43 -3.35 -5.95
N PRO A 139 -17.68 -3.18 -4.64
CA PRO A 139 -17.24 -2.00 -3.92
C PRO A 139 -15.71 -1.97 -3.82
N VAL A 140 -15.13 -0.78 -4.01
CA VAL A 140 -13.69 -0.53 -3.86
C VAL A 140 -13.42 0.22 -2.56
N LEU A 141 -12.53 -0.31 -1.73
CA LEU A 141 -11.89 0.38 -0.64
C LEU A 141 -10.49 0.83 -1.08
N LEU A 142 -10.20 2.12 -0.96
CA LEU A 142 -8.89 2.68 -1.25
C LEU A 142 -8.27 3.26 0.02
N ASN A 143 -7.05 2.83 0.35
CA ASN A 143 -6.16 3.56 1.24
C ASN A 143 -5.10 4.28 0.38
N PRO A 144 -5.21 5.60 0.14
CA PRO A 144 -4.37 6.30 -0.81
C PRO A 144 -3.00 6.67 -0.24
N ALA A 145 -2.22 5.64 0.11
CA ALA A 145 -0.92 5.76 0.73
C ALA A 145 0.15 5.02 -0.09
N PRO A 146 1.28 5.66 -0.41
CA PRO A 146 1.59 7.08 -0.20
C PRO A 146 0.68 8.03 -0.99
N VAL A 147 0.46 9.24 -0.48
CA VAL A 147 -0.43 10.20 -1.15
C VAL A 147 0.18 10.69 -2.46
N VAL A 148 -0.59 10.56 -3.52
CA VAL A 148 -0.36 11.19 -4.83
C VAL A 148 -1.65 11.88 -5.27
N PRO A 149 -1.60 12.86 -6.20
CA PRO A 149 -2.81 13.41 -6.80
C PRO A 149 -3.65 12.28 -7.42
N LEU A 150 -4.91 12.18 -6.98
CA LEU A 150 -5.84 11.17 -7.48
C LEU A 150 -6.71 11.75 -8.60
N PRO A 151 -6.84 11.07 -9.74
CA PRO A 151 -7.76 11.50 -10.78
C PRO A 151 -9.20 11.36 -10.29
N GLY A 152 -10.05 12.35 -10.58
CA GLY A 152 -11.46 12.32 -10.17
C GLY A 152 -12.25 11.13 -10.75
N SER A 153 -11.78 10.52 -11.84
CA SER A 153 -12.34 9.26 -12.36
C SER A 153 -12.16 8.09 -11.38
N LEU A 154 -10.99 7.99 -10.74
CA LEU A 154 -10.72 6.97 -9.73
C LEU A 154 -11.54 7.23 -8.46
N LEU A 155 -11.61 8.47 -7.99
CA LEU A 155 -12.39 8.81 -6.79
C LEU A 155 -13.85 8.41 -6.92
N ARG A 156 -14.46 8.62 -8.10
CA ARG A 156 -15.83 8.20 -8.40
C ARG A 156 -16.08 6.69 -8.39
N GLN A 157 -15.03 5.89 -8.42
CA GLN A 157 -15.10 4.44 -8.41
C GLN A 157 -14.82 3.85 -7.02
N VAL A 158 -14.38 4.69 -6.08
CA VAL A 158 -14.08 4.30 -4.71
C VAL A 158 -15.34 4.41 -3.87
N ARG A 159 -15.73 3.30 -3.22
CA ARG A 159 -16.85 3.26 -2.28
C ARG A 159 -16.43 3.69 -0.86
N TYR A 160 -15.22 3.33 -0.46
CA TYR A 160 -14.69 3.61 0.86
C TYR A 160 -13.27 4.18 0.71
N LEU A 161 -13.05 5.40 1.21
CA LEU A 161 -11.73 6.01 1.26
C LEU A 161 -11.24 6.05 2.71
N VAL A 162 -10.12 5.40 3.00
CA VAL A 162 -9.54 5.32 4.35
C VAL A 162 -8.23 6.09 4.39
N LEU A 163 -8.20 7.11 5.24
CA LEU A 163 -7.13 8.08 5.37
C LEU A 163 -6.72 8.22 6.84
N ASN A 164 -5.43 8.41 7.10
CA ASN A 164 -5.01 9.09 8.33
C ASN A 164 -5.03 10.62 8.16
N GLU A 165 -4.72 11.35 9.23
CA GLU A 165 -4.73 12.81 9.29
C GLU A 165 -3.75 13.45 8.29
N SER A 166 -2.55 12.89 8.17
CA SER A 166 -1.52 13.39 7.23
C SER A 166 -1.93 13.16 5.78
N GLU A 167 -2.54 12.01 5.49
CA GLU A 167 -3.03 11.64 4.17
C GLU A 167 -4.22 12.50 3.77
N ALA A 168 -5.17 12.69 4.68
CA ALA A 168 -6.33 13.56 4.49
C ALA A 168 -5.89 15.01 4.26
N ALA A 169 -4.92 15.50 5.05
CA ALA A 169 -4.43 16.86 4.91
C ALA A 169 -3.71 17.09 3.58
N ALA A 170 -2.91 16.12 3.13
CA ALA A 170 -2.22 16.18 1.85
C ALA A 170 -3.21 16.13 0.67
N LEU A 171 -4.23 15.25 0.74
CA LEU A 171 -5.23 15.11 -0.32
C LEU A 171 -6.15 16.34 -0.40
N ALA A 172 -6.55 16.90 0.73
CA ALA A 172 -7.41 18.08 0.81
C ALA A 172 -6.68 19.42 0.72
N GLN A 173 -5.34 19.40 0.73
CA GLN A 173 -4.48 20.59 0.82
C GLN A 173 -4.89 21.52 1.98
N SER A 174 -5.28 20.93 3.11
CA SER A 174 -5.83 21.63 4.28
C SER A 174 -5.49 20.86 5.55
N PRO A 175 -5.13 21.50 6.67
CA PRO A 175 -4.78 20.78 7.91
C PRO A 175 -5.96 19.97 8.47
N VAL A 176 -5.64 18.83 9.09
CA VAL A 176 -6.59 17.95 9.78
C VAL A 176 -6.02 17.59 11.15
N GLU A 177 -6.34 18.41 12.14
CA GLU A 177 -5.87 18.27 13.54
C GLU A 177 -7.04 18.12 14.53
N THR A 178 -8.27 18.37 14.06
CA THR A 178 -9.48 18.35 14.87
C THR A 178 -10.60 17.59 14.17
N PRO A 179 -11.57 17.02 14.92
CA PRO A 179 -12.74 16.36 14.32
C PRO A 179 -13.52 17.24 13.34
N ALA A 180 -13.66 18.54 13.63
CA ALA A 180 -14.36 19.48 12.75
C ALA A 180 -13.63 19.70 11.41
N GLN A 181 -12.30 19.75 11.43
CA GLN A 181 -11.51 19.82 10.19
C GLN A 181 -11.61 18.50 9.40
N ALA A 182 -11.57 17.35 10.08
CA ALA A 182 -11.74 16.05 9.46
C ALA A 182 -13.11 15.92 8.76
N GLU A 183 -14.18 16.37 9.41
CA GLU A 183 -15.53 16.40 8.83
C GLU A 183 -15.60 17.28 7.58
N LYS A 184 -15.01 18.49 7.64
CA LYS A 184 -14.96 19.40 6.49
C LYS A 184 -14.22 18.79 5.30
N VAL A 185 -13.09 18.11 5.56
CA VAL A 185 -12.32 17.40 4.52
C VAL A 185 -13.14 16.23 3.95
N ALA A 186 -13.80 15.44 4.80
CA ALA A 186 -14.65 14.34 4.35
C ALA A 186 -15.79 14.84 3.44
N GLN A 187 -16.47 15.93 3.81
CA GLN A 187 -17.52 16.54 2.98
C GLN A 187 -16.99 17.03 1.63
N ALA A 188 -15.81 17.65 1.61
CA ALA A 188 -15.18 18.11 0.38
C ALA A 188 -14.81 16.93 -0.56
N LEU A 189 -14.34 15.82 0.00
CA LEU A 189 -14.02 14.61 -0.76
C LEU A 189 -15.28 13.90 -1.29
N GLN A 190 -16.36 13.86 -0.51
CA GLN A 190 -17.66 13.34 -0.97
C GLN A 190 -18.20 14.14 -2.16
N GLN A 191 -18.05 15.47 -2.16
CA GLN A 191 -18.43 16.31 -3.30
C GLN A 191 -17.62 16.03 -4.58
N GLN A 192 -16.45 15.41 -4.47
CA GLN A 192 -15.64 14.99 -5.62
C GLN A 192 -16.06 13.63 -6.20
N GLY A 193 -17.04 12.97 -5.55
CA GLY A 193 -17.74 11.81 -6.10
C GLY A 193 -17.49 10.48 -5.39
N ILE A 194 -17.00 10.50 -4.15
CA ILE A 194 -16.96 9.32 -3.25
C ILE A 194 -18.34 9.10 -2.64
#